data_AF-A0A447RGW7-F1
#
_entry.id   AF-A0A447RGW7-F1
#
_cell.length_a   1.000
_cell.length_b   1.000
_cell.length_c   1.000
_cell.angle_alpha   90.00
_cell.angle_beta   90.00
_cell.angle_gamma   90.00
#
_symmetry.space_group_name_H-M   'P 1'
#
loop_
_entity.id
_entity.type
_entity.pdbx_description
1 polymer ?
#
loop_
_entity_poly.entity_id
_entity_poly.type
_entity_poly.pdbx_seq_one_letter_code
_entity_poly.pdbx_strand_id
1 'polypeptide(L)'
;MLALLLLTAWLRPCAAQGNELVMATTFSPSATVWIIDRWQQEPGSVMIRTLNRTSASLEQLLDTANAENVDLILTSSPMLLQHLQEHQKLAPFSGAPAVSQHLVPESIRSTSVAVAISGFGLLMNRSSADDPASACASGLG
;
A
#
# COMPACT_ATOMS: atom_id res chain seq x y z
N MET A 1 -17.58 43.29 -26.08
CA MET A 1 -17.00 43.24 -24.72
C MET A 1 -17.60 42.14 -23.85
N LEU A 2 -18.90 41.83 -23.93
CA LEU A 2 -19.53 40.75 -23.15
C LEU A 2 -19.07 39.33 -23.56
N ALA A 3 -18.79 39.11 -24.85
CA ALA A 3 -18.41 37.79 -25.37
C ALA A 3 -17.02 37.29 -24.90
N LEU A 4 -16.10 38.20 -24.56
CA LEU A 4 -14.76 37.84 -24.12
C LEU A 4 -14.73 37.38 -22.65
N LEU A 5 -15.70 37.82 -21.84
CA LEU A 5 -15.87 37.43 -20.44
C LEU A 5 -16.47 36.03 -20.27
N LEU A 6 -17.16 35.51 -21.29
CA LEU A 6 -17.72 34.15 -21.25
C LEU A 6 -16.69 33.07 -21.62
N LEU A 7 -15.65 33.41 -22.40
CA LEU A 7 -14.59 32.46 -22.77
C LEU A 7 -13.62 32.13 -21.63
N THR A 8 -13.43 33.04 -20.67
CA THR A 8 -12.50 32.84 -19.55
C THR A 8 -13.08 31.98 -18.42
N ALA A 9 -14.40 31.74 -18.42
CA ALA A 9 -15.07 30.92 -17.41
C ALA A 9 -14.83 29.41 -17.55
N TRP A 10 -14.27 28.95 -18.67
CA TRP A 10 -13.95 27.54 -18.92
C TRP A 10 -12.51 27.14 -18.58
N LEU A 11 -11.66 28.12 -18.25
CA LEU A 11 -10.32 27.86 -17.73
C LEU A 11 -10.40 27.82 -16.20
N ARG A 12 -11.11 26.84 -15.64
CA ARG A 12 -10.88 26.45 -14.25
C ARG A 12 -9.70 25.50 -14.25
N PRO A 13 -8.54 25.88 -13.67
CA PRO A 13 -7.57 24.88 -13.28
C PRO A 13 -8.31 23.95 -12.32
N CYS A 14 -8.44 22.69 -12.68
CA CYS A 14 -8.77 21.66 -11.72
C CYS A 14 -7.56 21.59 -10.77
N ALA A 15 -7.55 22.45 -9.75
CA ALA A 15 -6.67 22.25 -8.61
C ALA A 15 -7.18 20.99 -7.94
N ALA A 16 -6.47 19.89 -8.15
CA ALA A 16 -6.78 18.60 -7.55
C ALA A 16 -6.93 18.81 -6.03
N GLN A 17 -8.13 18.51 -5.52
CA GLN A 17 -8.44 18.56 -4.10
C GLN A 17 -7.81 17.35 -3.42
N GLY A 18 -6.74 17.61 -2.67
CA GLY A 18 -6.14 16.65 -1.74
C GLY A 18 -4.81 17.19 -1.23
N ASN A 19 -4.81 17.78 -0.05
CA ASN A 19 -3.57 18.27 0.59
C ASN A 19 -2.77 17.13 1.26
N GLU A 20 -3.31 15.91 1.21
CA GLU A 20 -2.72 14.68 1.71
C GLU A 20 -3.15 13.48 0.85
N LEU A 21 -2.32 12.45 0.85
CA LEU A 21 -2.59 11.10 0.34
C LEU A 21 -2.72 10.16 1.55
N VAL A 22 -3.86 9.52 1.73
CA VAL A 22 -4.06 8.55 2.81
C VAL A 22 -3.72 7.16 2.29
N MET A 23 -2.63 6.60 2.83
CA MET A 23 -2.17 5.25 2.50
C MET A 23 -2.51 4.28 3.62
N ALA A 24 -3.38 3.31 3.36
CA ALA A 24 -3.55 2.16 4.25
C ALA A 24 -2.48 1.11 3.98
N THR A 25 -1.90 0.53 5.04
CA THR A 25 -0.81 -0.42 4.89
C THR A 25 -0.79 -1.50 5.97
N THR A 26 -0.41 -2.71 5.56
CA THR A 26 -0.13 -3.81 6.49
C THR A 26 1.36 -3.91 6.85
N PHE A 27 2.20 -3.05 6.27
CA PHE A 27 3.62 -2.99 6.60
C PHE A 27 3.86 -2.23 7.91
N SER A 28 4.99 -2.52 8.55
CA SER A 28 5.45 -1.70 9.67
C SER A 28 5.85 -0.30 9.17
N PRO A 29 5.76 0.74 10.01
CA PRO A 29 6.23 2.07 9.63
C PRO A 29 7.69 2.09 9.17
N SER A 30 8.54 1.25 9.78
CA SER A 30 9.95 1.09 9.39
C SER A 30 10.14 0.53 7.97
N ALA A 31 9.20 -0.26 7.45
CA ALA A 31 9.27 -0.79 6.10
C ALA A 31 8.80 0.23 5.03
N THR A 32 8.03 1.25 5.42
CA THR A 32 7.51 2.27 4.50
C THR A 32 8.23 3.62 4.59
N VAL A 33 9.00 3.87 5.65
CA VAL A 33 9.63 5.18 5.91
C VAL A 33 10.47 5.65 4.72
N TRP A 34 11.31 4.77 4.15
CA TRP A 34 12.21 5.15 3.07
C TRP A 34 11.46 5.58 1.80
N ILE A 35 10.38 4.87 1.42
CA ILE A 35 9.62 5.21 0.21
C ILE A 35 8.80 6.49 0.40
N ILE A 36 8.32 6.74 1.62
CA ILE A 36 7.61 7.98 1.98
C ILE A 36 8.59 9.16 1.97
N ASP A 37 9.76 9.03 2.60
CA ASP A 37 10.78 10.07 2.63
C ASP A 37 11.26 10.41 1.21
N ARG A 38 11.41 9.40 0.36
CA ARG A 38 11.77 9.62 -1.04
C ARG A 38 10.65 10.34 -1.80
N TRP A 39 9.39 9.94 -1.59
CA TRP A 39 8.24 10.61 -2.21
C TRP A 39 8.17 12.09 -1.84
N GLN A 40 8.42 12.45 -0.57
CA GLN A 40 8.40 13.84 -0.11
C GLN A 40 9.48 14.72 -0.76
N GLN A 41 10.46 14.14 -1.47
CA GLN A 41 11.50 14.88 -2.19
C GLN A 41 11.11 15.15 -3.66
N GLU A 42 10.06 14.52 -4.18
CA GLU A 42 9.67 14.65 -5.57
C GLU A 42 8.83 15.93 -5.79
N PRO A 43 9.07 16.70 -6.87
CA PRO A 43 8.30 17.92 -7.16
C PRO A 43 6.80 17.62 -7.28
N GLY A 44 5.98 18.35 -6.50
CA GLY A 44 4.53 18.17 -6.49
C GLY A 44 4.03 17.03 -5.58
N SER A 45 4.91 16.46 -4.74
CA SER A 45 4.51 15.49 -3.72
C SER A 45 3.52 16.10 -2.72
N VAL A 46 2.53 15.30 -2.30
CA VAL A 46 1.63 15.62 -1.18
C VAL A 46 2.06 14.85 0.07
N MET A 47 1.63 15.33 1.25
CA MET A 47 1.87 14.64 2.52
C MET A 47 1.25 13.23 2.48
N ILE A 48 1.96 12.20 2.96
CA ILE A 48 1.41 10.85 3.08
C ILE A 48 1.00 10.62 4.54
N ARG A 49 -0.28 10.36 4.78
CA ARG A 49 -0.80 9.90 6.06
C ARG A 49 -0.97 8.39 6.03
N THR A 50 -0.29 7.66 6.92
CA THR A 50 -0.34 6.19 6.93
C THR A 50 -1.34 5.65 7.94
N LEU A 51 -2.18 4.70 7.51
CA LEU A 51 -3.02 3.89 8.37
C LEU A 51 -2.44 2.48 8.46
N ASN A 52 -1.55 2.27 9.44
CA ASN A 52 -0.99 0.95 9.72
C ASN A 52 -2.04 0.11 10.47
N ARG A 53 -2.53 -0.94 9.83
CA ARG A 53 -3.55 -1.86 10.37
C ARG A 53 -3.23 -3.31 9.99
N THR A 54 -3.78 -4.27 10.72
CA THR A 54 -3.81 -5.66 10.27
C THR A 54 -4.77 -5.81 9.08
N SER A 55 -4.64 -6.87 8.28
CA SER A 55 -5.54 -7.11 7.14
C SER A 55 -7.01 -7.09 7.54
N ALA A 56 -7.38 -7.84 8.59
CA ALA A 56 -8.76 -7.89 9.08
C ALA A 56 -9.28 -6.53 9.56
N SER A 57 -8.43 -5.74 10.25
CA SER A 57 -8.83 -4.38 10.67
C SER A 57 -8.95 -3.43 9.49
N LEU A 58 -8.19 -3.63 8.43
CA LEU A 58 -8.26 -2.81 7.22
C LEU A 58 -9.50 -3.14 6.39
N GLU A 59 -9.86 -4.42 6.28
CA GLU A 59 -11.12 -4.87 5.68
C GLU A 59 -12.31 -4.20 6.38
N GLN A 60 -12.36 -4.28 7.72
CA GLN A 60 -13.42 -3.64 8.50
C GLN A 60 -13.47 -2.12 8.31
N LEU A 61 -12.31 -1.45 8.22
CA LEU A 61 -12.23 -0.01 7.95
C LEU A 61 -12.91 0.33 6.61
N LEU A 62 -12.63 -0.45 5.57
CA LEU A 62 -13.15 -0.25 4.21
C LEU A 62 -14.61 -0.66 4.04
N ASP A 63 -15.15 -1.46 4.97
CA ASP A 63 -16.56 -1.84 4.99
C ASP A 63 -17.47 -0.85 5.72
N THR A 64 -16.92 -0.08 6.66
CA THR A 64 -17.69 1.00 7.28
C THR A 64 -17.91 2.15 6.29
N ALA A 65 -19.12 2.72 6.24
CA ALA A 65 -19.47 3.89 5.41
C ALA A 65 -18.66 5.17 5.76
N ASN A 66 -17.80 5.07 6.77
CA ASN A 66 -16.89 6.10 7.24
C ASN A 66 -15.42 5.64 7.11
N ALA A 67 -15.14 4.75 6.15
CA ALA A 67 -13.79 4.50 5.67
C ALA A 67 -13.16 5.88 5.49
N GLU A 68 -12.16 6.22 6.31
CA GLU A 68 -11.33 7.37 6.04
C GLU A 68 -10.97 7.32 4.55
N ASN A 69 -10.93 8.46 3.85
CA ASN A 69 -10.70 8.51 2.40
C ASN A 69 -9.35 7.85 2.05
N VAL A 70 -9.30 6.52 1.98
CA VAL A 70 -8.09 5.75 1.67
C VAL A 70 -7.91 5.82 0.18
N ASP A 71 -6.86 6.50 -0.24
CA ASP A 71 -6.53 6.68 -1.64
C ASP A 71 -5.71 5.50 -2.17
N LEU A 72 -4.90 4.87 -1.30
CA LEU A 72 -3.93 3.85 -1.67
C LEU A 72 -3.84 2.75 -0.61
N ILE A 73 -3.76 1.50 -1.06
CA ILE A 73 -3.48 0.34 -0.20
C ILE A 73 -2.13 -0.25 -0.58
N LEU A 74 -1.23 -0.37 0.41
CA LEU A 74 0.08 -1.00 0.28
C LEU A 74 0.14 -2.26 1.15
N THR A 75 0.14 -3.44 0.54
CA THR A 75 0.15 -4.72 1.27
C THR A 75 0.95 -5.79 0.53
N SER A 76 1.48 -6.75 1.28
CA SER A 76 2.09 -7.97 0.75
C SER A 76 1.09 -9.13 0.60
N SER A 77 -0.17 -8.96 1.03
CA SER A 77 -1.18 -10.03 0.98
C SER A 77 -2.01 -9.96 -0.32
N PRO A 78 -1.80 -10.85 -1.29
CA PRO A 78 -2.65 -10.92 -2.47
C PRO A 78 -4.09 -11.36 -2.12
N MET A 79 -4.28 -12.08 -1.01
CA MET A 79 -5.61 -12.51 -0.56
C MET A 79 -6.48 -11.32 -0.12
N LEU A 80 -5.89 -10.34 0.56
CA LEU A 80 -6.58 -9.10 0.92
C LEU A 80 -7.01 -8.33 -0.33
N LEU A 81 -6.10 -8.18 -1.31
CA LEU A 81 -6.39 -7.48 -2.55
C LEU A 81 -7.49 -8.19 -3.36
N GLN A 82 -7.49 -9.52 -3.38
CA GLN A 82 -8.54 -10.30 -4.03
C GLN A 82 -9.89 -10.07 -3.37
N HIS A 83 -9.96 -10.16 -2.04
CA HIS A 83 -11.18 -9.91 -1.30
C HIS A 83 -11.74 -8.50 -1.58
N LEU A 84 -10.89 -7.47 -1.54
CA LEU A 84 -11.30 -6.10 -1.83
C LEU A 84 -11.75 -5.90 -3.28
N GLN A 85 -11.13 -6.58 -4.23
CA GLN A 85 -11.54 -6.54 -5.64
C GLN A 85 -12.92 -7.21 -5.84
N GLU A 86 -13.14 -8.38 -5.25
CA GLU A 86 -14.41 -9.11 -5.33
C GLU A 86 -15.58 -8.31 -4.76
N HIS A 87 -15.32 -7.47 -3.74
CA HIS A 87 -16.29 -6.57 -3.13
C HIS A 87 -16.32 -5.16 -3.78
N GLN A 88 -15.68 -4.98 -4.94
CA GLN A 88 -15.67 -3.72 -5.70
C GLN A 88 -15.14 -2.50 -4.92
N LYS A 89 -14.23 -2.74 -3.96
CA LYS A 89 -13.61 -1.69 -3.14
C LYS A 89 -12.38 -1.06 -3.81
N LEU A 90 -11.87 -1.65 -4.89
CA LEU A 90 -10.69 -1.19 -5.62
C LEU A 90 -11.06 -0.61 -6.97
N ALA A 91 -10.46 0.54 -7.31
CA ALA A 91 -10.57 1.12 -8.64
C ALA A 91 -9.70 0.34 -9.65
N PRO A 92 -10.15 0.19 -10.92
CA PRO A 92 -9.32 -0.34 -11.99
C PRO A 92 -8.03 0.48 -12.17
N PHE A 93 -6.91 -0.20 -12.42
CA PHE A 93 -5.62 0.44 -12.67
C PHE A 93 -5.01 -0.08 -13.97
N SER A 94 -4.91 0.79 -14.98
CA SER A 94 -4.45 0.45 -16.33
C SER A 94 -3.08 1.03 -16.71
N GLY A 95 -2.34 1.58 -15.75
CA GLY A 95 -1.06 2.28 -15.98
C GLY A 95 0.20 1.54 -15.53
N ALA A 96 0.09 0.27 -15.11
CA ALA A 96 1.21 -0.47 -14.56
C ALA A 96 2.28 -0.77 -15.63
N PRO A 97 3.59 -0.62 -15.32
CA PRO A 97 4.65 -1.14 -16.17
C PRO A 97 4.46 -2.65 -16.40
N ALA A 98 4.64 -3.12 -17.63
CA ALA A 98 4.43 -4.52 -17.98
C ALA A 98 5.17 -5.47 -17.04
N VAL A 99 6.44 -5.17 -16.73
CA VAL A 99 7.29 -5.96 -15.81
C VAL A 99 6.63 -6.15 -14.45
N SER A 100 6.08 -5.09 -13.85
CA SER A 100 5.34 -5.18 -12.58
C SER A 100 4.07 -6.01 -12.73
N GLN A 101 3.37 -5.86 -13.84
CA GLN A 101 2.09 -6.53 -14.09
C GLN A 101 2.22 -8.05 -14.25
N HIS A 102 3.35 -8.51 -14.79
CA HIS A 102 3.67 -9.94 -14.89
C HIS A 102 3.87 -10.61 -13.52
N LEU A 103 4.22 -9.85 -12.47
CA LEU A 103 4.42 -10.37 -11.12
C LEU A 103 3.11 -10.48 -10.32
N VAL A 104 2.02 -9.89 -10.82
CA VAL A 104 0.71 -9.88 -10.16
C VAL A 104 -0.10 -11.10 -10.63
N PRO A 105 -0.69 -11.90 -9.71
CA PRO A 105 -1.62 -12.98 -10.06
C PRO A 105 -2.77 -12.48 -10.94
N GLU A 106 -3.20 -13.30 -11.90
CA GLU A 106 -4.23 -12.91 -12.87
C GLU A 106 -5.53 -12.46 -12.19
N SER A 107 -5.91 -13.10 -11.08
CA SER A 107 -7.14 -12.82 -10.34
C SER A 107 -7.25 -11.39 -9.83
N ILE A 108 -6.13 -10.69 -9.56
CA ILE A 108 -6.13 -9.33 -8.99
C ILE A 108 -5.48 -8.28 -9.92
N ARG A 109 -5.09 -8.71 -11.13
CA ARG A 109 -4.31 -7.88 -12.06
C ARG A 109 -5.06 -6.64 -12.55
N SER A 110 -6.40 -6.63 -12.53
CA SER A 110 -7.19 -5.47 -12.98
C SER A 110 -7.11 -4.25 -12.06
N THR A 111 -6.77 -4.43 -10.79
CA THR A 111 -6.83 -3.37 -9.76
C THR A 111 -5.55 -3.27 -8.94
N SER A 112 -4.50 -4.02 -9.27
CA SER A 112 -3.29 -4.09 -8.46
C SER A 112 -2.03 -4.12 -9.30
N VAL A 113 -0.94 -3.61 -8.73
CA VAL A 113 0.39 -3.53 -9.35
C VAL A 113 1.45 -3.96 -8.35
N ALA A 114 2.44 -4.74 -8.79
CA ALA A 114 3.58 -5.10 -7.96
C ALA A 114 4.59 -3.95 -7.92
N VAL A 115 4.83 -3.41 -6.73
CA VAL A 115 5.80 -2.32 -6.49
C VAL A 115 7.04 -2.77 -5.71
N ALA A 116 6.96 -3.94 -5.07
CA ALA A 116 8.04 -4.51 -4.28
C ALA A 116 7.95 -6.04 -4.28
N ILE A 117 9.08 -6.70 -4.03
CA ILE A 117 9.16 -8.15 -3.82
C ILE A 117 9.59 -8.36 -2.37
N SER A 118 8.82 -9.15 -1.63
CA SER A 118 9.12 -9.56 -0.26
C SER A 118 9.07 -11.08 -0.16
N GLY A 119 9.93 -11.67 0.65
CA GLY A 119 9.99 -13.12 0.87
C GLY A 119 10.03 -13.46 2.37
N PHE A 120 9.77 -14.73 2.66
CA PHE A 120 9.96 -15.30 3.99
C PHE A 120 11.19 -16.22 3.96
N GLY A 121 11.94 -16.22 5.05
CA GLY A 121 13.11 -17.06 5.23
C GLY A 121 13.27 -17.48 6.68
N LEU A 122 14.07 -18.52 6.90
CA LEU A 122 14.46 -18.93 8.25
C LEU A 122 15.66 -18.09 8.68
N LEU A 123 15.49 -17.33 9.76
CA LEU A 123 16.59 -16.66 10.45
C LEU A 123 16.98 -17.54 11.63
N MET A 124 18.20 -18.08 11.61
CA MET A 124 18.72 -18.88 12.71
C MET A 124 19.68 -18.03 13.54
N ASN A 125 19.52 -18.09 14.86
CA ASN A 125 20.50 -17.48 15.76
C ASN A 125 21.79 -18.29 15.69
N ARG A 126 22.85 -17.66 15.15
CA ARG A 126 24.17 -18.28 15.03
C ARG A 126 24.71 -18.77 16.38
N SER A 127 24.51 -18.00 17.46
CA SER A 127 25.06 -18.38 18.77
C SER A 127 24.37 -19.59 19.40
N SER A 128 23.13 -19.89 19.01
CA SER A 128 22.40 -21.09 19.49
C SER A 128 22.61 -22.31 18.58
N ALA A 129 22.97 -22.10 17.32
CA ALA A 129 23.18 -23.18 16.36
C ALA A 129 24.56 -23.85 16.51
N ASP A 130 25.56 -23.12 17.03
CA ASP A 130 26.94 -23.60 17.20
C ASP A 130 27.21 -24.21 18.60
N ASP A 131 26.23 -24.22 19.52
CA ASP A 131 26.38 -24.75 20.89
C ASP A 131 25.52 -26.01 21.15
N PRO A 132 26.09 -27.23 21.00
CA PRO A 132 25.38 -28.48 21.24
C PRO A 132 24.98 -28.70 22.71
N ALA A 133 25.49 -27.91 23.67
CA ALA A 133 25.12 -28.03 25.07
C ALA A 133 23.76 -27.38 25.40
N SER A 134 23.30 -26.42 24.60
CA SER A 134 22.04 -25.69 24.84
C SER A 134 20.78 -26.51 24.53
N ALA A 135 20.86 -27.45 23.59
CA ALA A 135 19.74 -28.33 23.22
C ALA A 135 19.40 -29.37 24.30
N CYS A 136 20.37 -29.74 25.15
CA CYS A 136 20.18 -30.74 26.22
C CYS A 136 19.57 -30.13 27.49
N ALA A 137 19.62 -28.81 27.68
CA ALA A 137 19.17 -28.15 28.91
C ALA A 137 17.67 -27.81 28.93
N SER A 138 16.97 -27.89 27.79
CA SER A 138 15.54 -27.53 27.70
C SER A 138 14.57 -28.71 27.93
N GLY A 139 15.09 -29.92 28.15
CA GLY A 139 14.30 -31.16 28.27
C GLY A 139 14.06 -31.66 29.71
N LEU A 140 14.43 -30.88 30.73
CA LEU A 140 14.19 -31.22 32.14
C LEU A 140 13.47 -30.04 32.82
N GLY A 141 12.17 -29.98 32.61
CA GLY A 141 11.21 -29.13 33.30
C GLY A 141 9.89 -29.87 33.45
#